data_AF-A0A9J6EJH1-F1
#
_entry.id   AF-A0A9J6EJH1-F1
#
_cell.length_a   1.000
_cell.length_b   1.000
_cell.length_c   1.000
_cell.angle_alpha   90.00
_cell.angle_beta   90.00
_cell.angle_gamma   90.00
#
_symmetry.space_group_name_H-M   'P 1'
#
loop_
_entity.id
_entity.type
_entity.pdbx_description
1 polymer ?
#
loop_
_entity_poly.entity_id
_entity_poly.type
_entity_poly.pdbx_seq_one_letter_code
_entity_poly.pdbx_strand_id
1 'polypeptide(L)'
;MKTLAERGVHAAGTVRTNRKDLPEELKQSNKLKKGEYLWRAKGQAIAYQRHDTKDGHLLSNFHDLTETVEVSQKLTNGSSVAVVCPKAVADYNLWMGAVNRFYQKRNSYTADRRSKKSWYRIFYFLFDASVVNTFIQHSANTDISYLWFCLVLG
;
A
#
# COMPACT_ATOMS: atom_id res chain seq x y z
N MET A 1 2.51 14.77 -7.59
CA MET A 1 1.28 15.14 -6.86
C MET A 1 0.51 16.24 -7.57
N LYS A 2 1.08 17.44 -7.79
CA LYS A 2 0.38 18.55 -8.48
C LYS A 2 -0.21 18.16 -9.84
N THR A 3 0.61 17.66 -10.75
CA THR A 3 0.16 17.21 -12.09
C THR A 3 -0.85 16.08 -12.06
N LEU A 4 -0.85 15.24 -11.02
CA LEU A 4 -1.85 14.18 -10.87
C LEU A 4 -3.19 14.77 -10.43
N ALA A 5 -3.17 15.73 -9.50
CA ALA A 5 -4.36 16.42 -9.05
C ALA A 5 -5.02 17.24 -10.19
N GLU A 6 -4.21 17.91 -11.02
CA GLU A 6 -4.67 18.61 -12.23
C GLU A 6 -5.35 17.67 -13.24
N ARG A 7 -5.01 16.38 -13.22
CA ARG A 7 -5.61 15.33 -14.08
C ARG A 7 -6.77 14.59 -13.38
N GLY A 8 -7.19 15.01 -12.20
CA GLY A 8 -8.22 14.32 -11.41
C GLY A 8 -7.78 12.96 -10.86
N VAL A 9 -6.47 12.72 -10.74
CA VAL A 9 -5.91 11.46 -10.23
C VAL A 9 -5.53 11.63 -8.76
N HIS A 10 -6.20 10.86 -7.90
CA HIS A 10 -5.87 10.74 -6.49
C HIS A 10 -4.69 9.78 -6.28
N ALA A 11 -3.73 10.18 -5.46
CA ALA A 11 -2.52 9.42 -5.19
C ALA A 11 -2.09 9.60 -3.74
N ALA A 12 -1.68 8.49 -3.13
CA ALA A 12 -0.98 8.45 -1.86
C ALA A 12 0.15 7.42 -1.94
N GLY A 13 1.28 7.69 -1.30
CA GLY A 13 2.41 6.78 -1.36
C GLY A 13 3.61 7.23 -0.55
N THR A 14 4.53 6.31 -0.31
CA THR A 14 5.76 6.60 0.42
C THR A 14 6.70 7.49 -0.39
N VAL A 15 7.45 8.33 0.31
CA VAL A 15 8.48 9.19 -0.29
C VAL A 15 9.83 8.94 0.37
N ARG A 16 10.90 9.01 -0.42
CA ARG A 16 12.27 8.98 0.11
C ARG A 16 12.66 10.36 0.62
N THR A 17 13.38 10.43 1.73
CA THR A 17 13.87 11.69 2.33
C THR A 17 14.72 12.53 1.38
N ASN A 18 15.52 11.89 0.53
CA ASN A 18 16.38 12.56 -0.46
C ASN A 18 15.60 13.17 -1.64
N ARG A 19 14.26 13.20 -1.61
CA ARG A 19 13.46 13.76 -2.69
C ARG A 19 13.58 15.28 -2.72
N LYS A 20 13.82 15.83 -3.92
CA LYS A 20 13.76 17.28 -4.17
C LYS A 20 12.37 17.81 -3.78
N ASP A 21 12.33 19.01 -3.22
CA ASP A 21 11.12 19.72 -2.77
C ASP A 21 10.37 19.09 -1.58
N LEU A 22 10.93 18.04 -0.96
CA LEU A 22 10.47 17.63 0.37
C LEU A 22 10.96 18.69 1.39
N PRO A 23 10.09 19.21 2.27
CA PRO A 23 10.48 20.20 3.27
C PRO A 23 11.61 19.70 4.17
N GLU A 24 12.60 20.55 4.46
CA GLU A 24 13.76 20.18 5.27
C GLU A 24 13.34 19.74 6.68
N GLU A 25 12.27 20.31 7.22
CA GLU A 25 11.72 19.91 8.52
C GLU A 25 11.28 18.45 8.52
N LEU A 26 10.80 17.92 7.38
CA LEU A 26 10.40 16.52 7.27
C LEU A 26 11.54 15.59 6.88
N LYS A 27 12.71 16.11 6.49
CA LYS A 27 13.89 15.29 6.17
C LYS A 27 14.71 14.96 7.40
N GLN A 28 14.65 15.81 8.41
CA GLN A 28 15.39 15.66 9.65
C GLN A 28 14.78 14.55 10.51
N SER A 29 15.63 13.89 11.30
CA SER A 29 15.13 13.00 12.36
C SER A 29 14.57 13.88 13.47
N ASN A 30 13.28 14.16 13.37
CA ASN A 30 12.56 14.80 14.44
C ASN A 30 12.47 13.80 15.60
N LYS A 31 12.76 14.25 16.83
CA LYS A 31 12.68 13.44 18.06
C LYS A 31 11.21 13.15 18.44
N LEU A 32 10.44 12.65 17.48
CA LEU A 32 9.04 12.26 17.62
C LEU A 32 8.95 11.02 18.50
N LYS A 33 7.97 10.99 19.40
CA LYS A 33 7.64 9.77 20.12
C LYS A 33 6.94 8.80 19.17
N LYS A 34 6.97 7.51 19.52
CA LYS A 34 6.28 6.48 18.76
C LYS A 34 4.79 6.81 18.63
N GLY A 35 4.29 6.83 17.41
CA GLY A 35 2.92 7.21 17.06
C GLY A 35 2.74 8.69 16.69
N GLU A 36 3.67 9.57 17.08
CA GLU A 36 3.60 10.99 16.71
C GLU A 36 3.93 11.19 15.23
N TYR A 37 3.41 12.30 14.69
CA TYR A 37 3.60 12.66 13.30
C TYR A 37 3.70 14.18 13.12
N LEU A 38 4.33 14.58 12.03
CA LEU A 38 4.40 15.93 11.53
C LEU A 38 3.90 15.95 10.10
N TRP A 39 3.37 17.10 9.67
CA TRP A 39 2.98 17.27 8.28
C TRP A 39 3.32 18.67 7.77
N ARG A 40 3.47 18.78 6.46
CA ARG A 40 3.62 20.02 5.71
C ARG A 40 2.82 19.92 4.43
N ALA A 41 2.18 21.00 4.03
CA ALA A 41 1.35 21.04 2.84
C ALA A 41 1.85 22.12 1.87
N LYS A 42 1.71 21.85 0.58
CA LYS A 42 1.96 22.81 -0.50
C LYS A 42 0.90 22.62 -1.57
N GLY A 43 -0.06 23.54 -1.64
CA GLY A 43 -1.25 23.39 -2.47
C GLY A 43 -2.02 22.13 -2.05
N GLN A 44 -2.38 21.28 -3.02
CA GLN A 44 -3.08 20.03 -2.78
C GLN A 44 -2.18 18.88 -2.31
N ALA A 45 -0.86 19.05 -2.27
CA ALA A 45 0.06 17.99 -1.84
C ALA A 45 0.37 18.11 -0.35
N ILE A 46 0.23 17.02 0.38
CA ILE A 46 0.50 16.93 1.82
C ILE A 46 1.58 15.88 2.03
N ALA A 47 2.63 16.26 2.77
CA ALA A 47 3.70 15.40 3.20
C ALA A 47 3.57 15.13 4.69
N TYR A 48 3.70 13.86 5.08
CA TYR A 48 3.68 13.40 6.46
C TYR A 48 5.02 12.76 6.79
N GLN A 49 5.49 12.96 8.02
CA GLN A 49 6.51 12.17 8.68
C GLN A 49 5.86 11.54 9.91
N ARG A 50 5.89 10.22 10.02
CA ARG A 50 5.37 9.50 11.19
C ARG A 50 6.48 8.65 11.78
N HIS A 51 6.60 8.68 13.10
CA HIS A 51 7.53 7.82 13.81
C HIS A 51 6.83 6.55 14.31
N ASP A 52 7.24 5.39 13.80
CA ASP A 52 6.84 4.09 14.34
C ASP A 52 8.07 3.38 14.95
N THR A 53 8.60 2.34 14.30
CA THR A 53 9.92 1.77 14.64
C THR A 53 11.05 2.59 14.01
N LYS A 54 10.75 3.23 12.88
CA LYS A 54 11.62 4.15 12.13
C LYS A 54 10.74 5.27 11.58
N ASP A 55 11.37 6.38 11.20
CA ASP A 55 10.69 7.47 10.51
C ASP A 55 10.21 7.00 9.13
N GLY A 56 8.90 7.07 8.91
CA GLY A 56 8.25 6.85 7.64
C GLY A 56 7.78 8.17 7.05
N HIS A 57 7.93 8.34 5.73
CA HIS A 57 7.44 9.52 5.03
C HIS A 57 6.40 9.14 3.99
N LEU A 58 5.29 9.87 3.98
CA LEU A 58 4.17 9.66 3.09
C LEU A 58 3.81 10.96 2.38
N LEU A 59 3.40 10.88 1.12
CA LEU A 59 2.76 11.96 0.40
C LEU A 59 1.32 11.56 0.06
N SER A 60 0.41 12.53 0.11
CA SER A 60 -0.99 12.42 -0.33
C SER A 60 -1.38 13.67 -1.14
N ASN A 61 -2.33 13.55 -2.09
CA ASN A 61 -2.92 14.70 -2.77
C ASN A 61 -4.45 14.86 -2.62
N PHE A 62 -5.09 14.03 -1.78
CA PHE A 62 -6.55 13.96 -1.70
C PHE A 62 -7.12 13.80 -0.29
N HIS A 63 -6.26 13.51 0.69
CA HIS A 63 -6.68 13.42 2.08
C HIS A 63 -6.75 14.82 2.71
N ASP A 64 -7.64 14.99 3.68
CA ASP A 64 -7.72 16.22 4.45
C ASP A 64 -6.60 16.31 5.50
N LEU A 65 -6.15 17.55 5.77
CA LEU A 65 -5.02 17.83 6.64
C LEU A 65 -5.26 17.45 8.10
N THR A 66 -6.48 17.69 8.58
CA THR A 66 -6.89 17.51 9.97
C THR A 66 -7.55 16.16 10.22
N GLU A 67 -7.73 15.35 9.17
CA GLU A 67 -8.45 14.08 9.30
C GLU A 67 -7.55 13.02 9.93
N THR A 68 -7.96 12.60 11.12
CA THR A 68 -7.28 11.58 11.92
C THR A 68 -8.20 10.42 12.22
N VAL A 69 -7.63 9.23 12.33
CA VAL A 69 -8.33 7.99 12.68
C VAL A 69 -7.58 7.32 13.82
N GLU A 70 -8.32 6.68 14.72
CA GLU A 70 -7.73 5.82 15.74
C GLU A 70 -7.34 4.47 15.12
N VAL A 71 -6.07 4.11 15.25
CA VAL A 71 -5.54 2.82 14.79
C VAL A 71 -5.04 2.04 15.99
N SER A 72 -5.40 0.76 16.04
CA SER A 72 -4.90 -0.16 17.06
C SER A 72 -3.42 -0.48 16.82
N GLN A 73 -2.56 -0.04 17.73
CA GLN A 73 -1.12 -0.33 17.70
C GLN A 73 -0.79 -1.42 18.72
N LYS A 74 -0.18 -2.52 18.25
CA LYS A 74 0.35 -3.56 19.14
C LYS A 74 1.65 -3.08 19.80
N LEU A 75 1.67 -3.19 21.12
CA LEU A 75 2.85 -2.97 21.95
C LEU A 75 3.69 -4.25 22.05
N THR A 76 4.94 -4.09 22.51
CA THR A 76 5.90 -5.19 22.66
C THR A 76 5.43 -6.27 23.65
N ASN A 77 4.61 -5.88 24.63
CA ASN A 77 3.99 -6.78 25.61
C ASN A 77 2.75 -7.52 25.07
N GLY A 78 2.40 -7.35 23.79
CA GLY A 78 1.23 -7.96 23.16
C GLY A 78 -0.09 -7.24 23.39
N SER A 79 -0.15 -6.23 24.26
CA SER A 79 -1.35 -5.41 24.41
C SER A 79 -1.53 -4.45 23.23
N SER A 80 -2.76 -4.02 22.98
CA SER A 80 -3.08 -3.07 21.91
C SER A 80 -3.51 -1.75 22.51
N VAL A 81 -3.00 -0.65 21.95
CA VAL A 81 -3.33 0.72 22.36
C VAL A 81 -3.89 1.46 21.16
N ALA A 82 -4.95 2.24 21.38
CA ALA A 82 -5.49 3.14 20.37
C ALA A 82 -4.55 4.34 20.20
N VAL A 83 -4.06 4.56 18.98
CA VAL A 83 -3.17 5.68 18.65
C VAL A 83 -3.80 6.49 17.53
N VAL A 84 -3.87 7.80 17.74
CA VAL A 84 -4.35 8.75 16.74
C VAL A 84 -3.33 8.84 15.60
N CYS A 85 -3.81 8.63 14.38
CA CYS A 85 -3.01 8.54 13.18
C CYS A 85 -3.63 9.41 12.08
N PRO A 86 -2.83 10.06 11.21
CA PRO A 86 -3.37 10.69 10.01
C PRO A 86 -4.11 9.67 9.16
N LYS A 87 -5.30 10.00 8.66
CA LYS A 87 -6.06 9.08 7.81
C LYS A 87 -5.25 8.63 6.58
N ALA A 88 -4.47 9.53 6.00
CA ALA A 88 -3.59 9.23 4.88
C ALA A 88 -2.65 8.04 5.15
N VAL A 89 -2.12 7.94 6.37
CA VAL A 89 -1.23 6.84 6.76
C VAL A 89 -2.03 5.55 7.01
N ALA A 90 -3.21 5.65 7.63
CA ALA A 90 -4.09 4.52 7.84
C ALA A 90 -4.55 3.90 6.50
N ASP A 91 -5.04 4.72 5.57
CA ASP A 91 -5.49 4.31 4.24
C ASP A 91 -4.34 3.73 3.43
N TYR A 92 -3.17 4.35 3.45
CA TYR A 92 -1.99 3.78 2.79
C TYR A 92 -1.66 2.37 3.31
N ASN A 93 -1.65 2.18 4.64
CA ASN A 93 -1.35 0.87 5.23
C ASN A 93 -2.42 -0.18 4.88
N LEU A 94 -3.68 0.21 4.79
CA LEU A 94 -4.78 -0.67 4.39
C LEU A 94 -4.64 -1.16 2.93
N TRP A 95 -4.28 -0.25 2.02
CA TRP A 95 -4.34 -0.51 0.58
C TRP A 95 -3.00 -0.96 -0.04
N MET A 96 -1.86 -0.56 0.51
CA MET A 96 -0.51 -0.83 -0.06
C MET A 96 -0.24 -2.34 -0.29
N GLY A 97 -0.84 -3.21 0.52
CA GLY A 97 -0.70 -4.66 0.39
C GLY A 97 -1.40 -5.29 -0.83
N ALA A 98 -2.21 -4.55 -1.60
CA ALA A 98 -3.00 -5.12 -2.69
C ALA A 98 -2.15 -5.85 -3.74
N VAL A 99 -1.05 -5.24 -4.18
CA VAL A 99 -0.12 -5.84 -5.15
C VAL A 99 0.56 -7.08 -4.57
N ASN A 100 0.96 -7.05 -3.30
CA ASN A 100 1.55 -8.21 -2.63
C ASN A 100 0.56 -9.37 -2.52
N ARG A 101 -0.73 -9.10 -2.25
CA ARG A 101 -1.78 -10.13 -2.23
C ARG A 101 -1.98 -10.78 -3.60
N PHE A 102 -1.95 -9.99 -4.67
CA PHE A 102 -1.97 -10.51 -6.04
C PHE A 102 -0.77 -11.43 -6.30
N TYR A 103 0.44 -10.96 -6.00
CA TYR A 103 1.66 -11.77 -6.16
C TYR A 103 1.63 -13.04 -5.32
N GLN A 104 1.11 -12.97 -4.09
CA GLN A 104 0.96 -14.13 -3.20
C GLN A 104 0.06 -15.19 -3.86
N LYS A 105 -1.14 -14.82 -4.31
CA LYS A 105 -2.06 -15.75 -4.98
C LYS A 105 -1.41 -16.35 -6.24
N ARG A 106 -0.86 -15.49 -7.10
CA ARG A 106 -0.18 -15.92 -8.33
C ARG A 106 0.94 -16.92 -8.06
N ASN A 107 1.80 -16.65 -7.07
CA ASN A 107 2.95 -17.49 -6.75
C ASN A 107 2.56 -18.78 -6.00
N SER A 108 1.39 -18.85 -5.36
CA SER A 108 0.91 -20.07 -4.70
C SER A 108 0.59 -21.19 -5.69
N TYR A 109 0.02 -20.85 -6.85
CA TYR A 109 -0.37 -21.82 -7.90
C TYR A 109 -0.01 -21.27 -9.28
N THR A 110 1.28 -21.13 -9.56
CA THR A 110 1.75 -20.59 -10.86
C THR A 110 1.72 -21.65 -11.95
N ALA A 111 1.26 -21.28 -13.14
CA ALA A 111 1.35 -22.11 -14.34
C ALA A 111 2.72 -22.05 -15.02
N ASP A 112 3.61 -21.12 -14.60
CA ASP A 112 4.90 -20.88 -15.25
C ASP A 112 5.77 -22.16 -15.34
N ARG A 113 6.38 -22.34 -16.51
CA ARG A 113 7.27 -23.46 -16.82
C ARG A 113 8.61 -22.93 -17.33
N ARG A 114 9.69 -23.56 -16.90
CA ARG A 114 11.04 -23.22 -17.36
C ARG A 114 11.12 -23.34 -18.88
N SER A 115 11.42 -22.23 -19.55
CA SER A 115 11.60 -22.17 -20.99
C SER A 115 12.86 -21.37 -21.35
N LYS A 116 13.47 -21.69 -22.49
CA LYS A 116 14.58 -20.93 -23.07
C LYS A 116 14.11 -19.64 -23.75
N LYS A 117 12.84 -19.57 -24.18
CA LYS A 117 12.30 -18.37 -24.84
C LYS A 117 11.63 -17.47 -23.79
N SER A 118 12.06 -16.21 -23.71
CA SER A 118 11.61 -15.24 -22.70
C SER A 118 10.12 -14.90 -22.79
N TRP A 119 9.54 -14.92 -24.00
CA TRP A 119 8.14 -14.57 -24.22
C TRP A 119 7.16 -15.53 -23.51
N TYR A 120 7.54 -16.79 -23.26
CA TYR A 120 6.70 -17.71 -22.47
C TYR A 120 6.47 -17.19 -21.06
N ARG A 121 7.44 -16.48 -20.46
CA ARG A 121 7.26 -15.88 -19.13
C ARG A 121 6.21 -14.78 -19.15
N ILE A 122 6.14 -14.01 -20.24
CA ILE A 122 5.11 -12.97 -20.41
C ILE A 122 3.74 -13.64 -20.56
N PHE A 123 3.66 -14.69 -21.39
CA PHE A 123 2.43 -15.47 -21.56
C PHE A 123 1.92 -16.04 -20.23
N TYR A 124 2.76 -16.77 -19.49
CA TYR A 124 2.35 -17.36 -18.21
C TYR A 124 2.04 -16.31 -17.15
N PHE A 125 2.74 -15.18 -17.14
CA PHE A 125 2.38 -14.06 -16.26
C PHE A 125 0.96 -13.56 -16.53
N LEU A 126 0.61 -13.33 -17.81
CA LEU A 126 -0.73 -12.85 -18.19
C LEU A 126 -1.79 -13.92 -17.92
N PHE A 127 -1.48 -15.19 -18.14
CA PHE A 127 -2.36 -16.31 -17.84
C PHE A 127 -2.64 -16.39 -16.34
N ASP A 128 -1.61 -16.45 -15.48
CA ASP A 128 -1.80 -16.49 -14.03
C ASP A 128 -2.52 -15.24 -13.52
N ALA A 129 -2.25 -14.06 -14.11
CA ALA A 129 -2.97 -12.83 -13.79
C ALA A 129 -4.47 -12.95 -14.12
N SER A 130 -4.81 -13.56 -15.26
CA SER A 130 -6.21 -13.80 -15.64
C SER A 130 -6.91 -14.75 -14.68
N VAL A 131 -6.24 -15.82 -14.24
CA VAL A 131 -6.77 -16.78 -13.25
C VAL A 131 -7.07 -16.07 -11.92
N VAL A 132 -6.15 -15.24 -11.42
CA VAL A 132 -6.35 -14.45 -10.20
C VAL A 132 -7.52 -13.46 -10.36
N ASN A 133 -7.63 -12.79 -11.51
CA ASN A 133 -8.72 -11.85 -11.77
C ASN A 133 -10.09 -12.57 -11.82
N THR A 134 -10.17 -13.73 -12.48
CA THR A 134 -11.38 -14.56 -12.52
C THR A 134 -11.76 -15.03 -11.12
N PHE A 135 -10.78 -15.45 -10.32
CA PHE A 135 -11.02 -15.79 -8.92
C PHE A 135 -11.61 -14.60 -8.14
N ILE A 136 -11.04 -13.40 -8.26
CA ILE A 136 -11.54 -12.21 -7.55
C ILE A 136 -13.01 -11.96 -7.91
N GLN A 137 -13.34 -12.00 -9.20
CA GLN A 137 -14.72 -11.82 -9.68
C GLN A 137 -15.67 -12.91 -9.18
N HIS A 138 -15.23 -14.17 -9.18
CA HIS A 138 -16.04 -15.29 -8.70
C HIS A 138 -16.26 -15.20 -7.18
N SER A 139 -15.18 -14.95 -6.42
CA SER A 139 -15.22 -14.81 -4.96
C SER A 139 -16.04 -13.61 -4.45
N ALA A 140 -16.37 -12.65 -5.32
CA ALA A 140 -17.28 -11.57 -4.99
C ALA A 140 -18.74 -12.04 -4.85
N ASN A 141 -19.09 -13.17 -5.48
CA ASN A 141 -20.43 -13.74 -5.47
C ASN A 141 -20.53 -15.07 -4.73
N THR A 142 -19.42 -15.76 -4.52
CA THR A 142 -19.37 -17.08 -3.87
C THR A 142 -18.27 -17.13 -2.80
N ASP A 143 -18.54 -17.81 -1.68
CA ASP A 143 -17.52 -18.04 -0.66
C ASP A 143 -16.69 -19.28 -1.03
N ILE A 144 -15.56 -19.06 -1.70
CA ILE A 144 -14.65 -20.11 -2.15
C ILE A 144 -13.19 -19.73 -1.88
N SER A 145 -12.41 -20.70 -1.39
CA SER A 145 -10.97 -20.51 -1.21
C SER A 145 -10.25 -20.55 -2.56
N TYR A 146 -9.11 -19.84 -2.64
CA TYR A 146 -8.32 -19.82 -3.88
C TYR A 146 -7.83 -21.22 -4.29
N LEU A 147 -7.51 -22.08 -3.32
CA LEU A 147 -7.14 -23.48 -3.58
C LEU A 147 -8.28 -24.23 -4.27
N TRP A 148 -9.49 -24.17 -3.70
CA TRP A 148 -10.65 -24.86 -4.28
C TRP A 148 -10.98 -24.35 -5.66
N PHE A 149 -10.89 -23.04 -5.88
CA PHE A 149 -11.06 -22.44 -7.19
C PHE A 149 -10.08 -23.02 -8.23
N CYS A 150 -8.79 -23.09 -7.90
CA CYS A 150 -7.78 -23.65 -8.82
C CYS A 150 -8.01 -25.14 -9.09
N LEU A 151 -8.42 -25.93 -8.08
CA LEU A 151 -8.72 -27.35 -8.25
C LEU A 151 -9.90 -27.62 -9.19
N VAL A 152 -10.91 -26.75 -9.18
CA VAL A 152 -12.07 -26.85 -10.09
C VAL A 152 -11.70 -26.42 -11.52
N LEU A 153 -10.75 -25.48 -11.66
CA LEU A 153 -10.34 -24.95 -12.96
C LEU A 153 -9.54 -25.97 -13.80
N GLY A 154 -8.82 -26.89 -13.16
CA GLY A 154 -7.97 -27.91 -13.81
C GLY A 154 -6.50 -27.51 -13.87
#